data_AF-A0ABD5SZZ5-F1
#
_entry.id   AF-A0ABD5SZZ5-F1
#
_cell.length_a   1.000
_cell.length_b   1.000
_cell.length_c   1.000
_cell.angle_alpha   90.00
_cell.angle_beta   90.00
_cell.angle_gamma   90.00
#
_symmetry.space_group_name_H-M   'P 1'
#
loop_
_entity.id
_entity.type
_entity.pdbx_description
1 polymer ?
#
loop_
_entity_poly.entity_id
_entity_poly.type
_entity_poly.pdbx_seq_one_letter_code
_entity_poly.pdbx_strand_id
1 'polypeptide(L)'
;MHESNFAVLGTGGIGRRMLEVSTEKAGLTPVAACDRHGVAIDHDGLDVDELLAATEGNVASDPEGRDVTTDGGSASTRGSGVKQTGEDAGVVASAQATATETPIDDVIAESDRIDAVLIALPNFEHDFIPRVADRFADADYSGVLVDVLKRSRVIGMLDERADTFRERGITFVCGAGATPGLLTGAAAIAAQSFVEVEAVDIWWGVGLKSGYEDNRGTVREDIAHLPGYDIEDAHKMSDEEIAAVIDEHDGVIEFRDMEHADDVLLERAGICDAADVTVGGILDVTADEKPTTTTVRVTGRTFDGETATNTFQLGDDTSMEANVNGPALGYMKAALRRNRAGEYGVFGPAELMPGF
;
A
#
# COMPACT_ATOMS: atom_id res chain seq x y z
N MET A 1 26.51 -5.00 3.56
CA MET A 1 25.14 -4.61 3.93
C MET A 1 24.62 -5.69 4.84
N HIS A 2 23.93 -5.35 5.93
CA HIS A 2 23.22 -6.36 6.71
C HIS A 2 22.03 -6.83 5.88
N GLU A 3 22.00 -8.12 5.58
CA GLU A 3 20.82 -8.79 5.06
C GLU A 3 19.69 -8.65 6.08
N SER A 4 18.50 -8.31 5.61
CA SER A 4 17.34 -8.07 6.47
C SER A 4 16.19 -8.91 5.95
N ASN A 5 15.63 -9.72 6.84
CA ASN A 5 14.52 -10.60 6.54
C ASN A 5 13.23 -9.82 6.63
N PHE A 6 12.32 -9.98 5.67
CA PHE A 6 11.03 -9.32 5.74
C PHE A 6 9.86 -10.22 5.37
N ALA A 7 8.69 -9.85 5.86
CA ALA A 7 7.42 -10.50 5.55
C ALA A 7 6.52 -9.59 4.71
N VAL A 8 5.67 -10.18 3.86
CA VAL A 8 4.62 -9.48 3.12
C VAL A 8 3.26 -9.99 3.57
N LEU A 9 2.44 -9.11 4.14
CA LEU A 9 1.05 -9.42 4.45
C LEU A 9 0.17 -8.95 3.29
N GLY A 10 -0.54 -9.88 2.66
CA GLY A 10 -1.34 -9.66 1.45
C GLY A 10 -0.55 -9.96 0.19
N THR A 11 -0.94 -11.00 -0.53
CA THR A 11 -0.37 -11.39 -1.84
C THR A 11 -1.32 -11.03 -3.00
N GLY A 12 -2.00 -9.89 -2.88
CA GLY A 12 -2.74 -9.27 -4.00
C GLY A 12 -1.82 -8.65 -5.04
N GLY A 13 -2.35 -7.84 -5.96
CA GLY A 13 -1.56 -7.19 -7.02
C GLY A 13 -0.32 -6.45 -6.50
N ILE A 14 -0.48 -5.62 -5.45
CA ILE A 14 0.63 -4.88 -4.83
C ILE A 14 1.63 -5.84 -4.16
N GLY A 15 1.17 -6.77 -3.32
CA GLY A 15 2.05 -7.68 -2.57
C GLY A 15 2.84 -8.67 -3.44
N ARG A 16 2.25 -9.15 -4.55
CA ARG A 16 2.98 -9.97 -5.52
C ARG A 16 4.08 -9.17 -6.21
N ARG A 17 3.76 -7.96 -6.67
CA ARG A 17 4.77 -7.07 -7.29
C ARG A 17 5.81 -6.59 -6.28
N MET A 18 5.46 -6.48 -5.00
CA MET A 18 6.39 -6.24 -3.90
C MET A 18 7.44 -7.36 -3.81
N LEU A 19 6.99 -8.62 -3.78
CA LEU A 19 7.88 -9.79 -3.79
C LEU A 19 8.77 -9.80 -5.05
N GLU A 20 8.20 -9.58 -6.23
CA GLU A 20 8.93 -9.52 -7.50
C GLU A 20 10.03 -8.45 -7.46
N VAL A 21 9.70 -7.19 -7.12
CA VAL A 21 10.66 -6.08 -7.06
C VAL A 21 11.73 -6.32 -5.99
N SER A 22 11.40 -7.03 -4.90
CA SER A 22 12.36 -7.32 -3.84
C SER A 22 13.53 -8.19 -4.31
N THR A 23 13.34 -9.05 -5.32
CA THR A 23 14.42 -9.88 -5.90
C THR A 23 15.54 -9.05 -6.53
N GLU A 24 15.21 -7.83 -6.98
CA GLU A 24 16.15 -6.86 -7.56
C GLU A 24 16.79 -5.94 -6.49
N LYS A 25 16.43 -6.11 -5.21
CA LYS A 25 16.90 -5.25 -4.10
C LYS A 25 17.88 -5.99 -3.20
N ALA A 26 19.17 -5.67 -3.36
CA ALA A 26 20.21 -6.19 -2.48
C ALA A 26 19.94 -5.88 -0.99
N GLY A 27 20.19 -6.90 -0.15
CA GLY A 27 20.13 -6.80 1.32
C GLY A 27 18.73 -6.96 1.91
N LEU A 28 17.74 -7.35 1.12
CA LEU A 28 16.40 -7.69 1.56
C LEU A 28 16.07 -9.12 1.12
N THR A 29 15.57 -9.95 2.04
CA THR A 29 15.23 -11.34 1.77
C THR A 29 13.80 -11.59 2.25
N PRO A 30 12.83 -11.85 1.35
CA PRO A 30 11.48 -12.19 1.76
C PRO A 30 11.50 -13.59 2.37
N VAL A 31 11.07 -13.71 3.64
CA VAL A 31 11.05 -14.98 4.37
C VAL A 31 9.65 -15.45 4.72
N ALA A 32 8.65 -14.56 4.61
CA ALA A 32 7.26 -14.92 4.80
C ALA A 32 6.33 -14.13 3.88
N ALA A 33 5.27 -14.77 3.41
CA ALA A 33 4.20 -14.13 2.66
C ALA A 33 2.87 -14.78 3.01
N CYS A 34 1.81 -14.00 3.17
CA CYS A 34 0.51 -14.54 3.52
C CYS A 34 -0.64 -13.83 2.82
N ASP A 35 -1.76 -14.53 2.68
CA ASP A 35 -3.08 -13.95 2.39
C ASP A 35 -4.11 -14.63 3.27
N ARG A 36 -5.41 -14.40 3.02
CA ARG A 36 -6.49 -14.97 3.81
C ARG A 36 -6.61 -16.50 3.76
N HIS A 37 -5.95 -17.16 2.80
CA HIS A 37 -6.05 -18.61 2.60
C HIS A 37 -4.88 -19.37 3.25
N GLY A 38 -3.73 -18.72 3.43
CA GLY A 38 -2.62 -19.35 4.11
C GLY A 38 -1.36 -18.49 4.24
N VAL A 39 -0.25 -19.18 4.53
CA VAL A 39 1.07 -18.57 4.74
C VAL A 39 2.16 -19.44 4.12
N ALA A 40 3.14 -18.80 3.48
CA ALA A 40 4.42 -19.39 3.08
C ALA A 40 5.52 -18.83 3.99
N ILE A 41 6.35 -19.69 4.57
CA ILE A 41 7.46 -19.30 5.45
C ILE A 41 8.70 -20.13 5.07
N ASP A 42 9.76 -19.43 4.67
CA ASP A 42 11.09 -20.00 4.50
C ASP A 42 12.12 -19.01 5.03
N HIS A 43 12.77 -19.37 6.14
CA HIS A 43 13.74 -18.52 6.80
C HIS A 43 15.09 -18.42 6.09
N ASP A 44 15.34 -19.30 5.11
CA ASP A 44 16.49 -19.20 4.21
C ASP A 44 16.16 -18.37 2.95
N GLY A 45 14.90 -17.90 2.84
CA GLY A 45 14.38 -17.07 1.76
C GLY A 45 13.36 -17.82 0.91
N LEU A 46 12.21 -17.18 0.64
CA LEU A 46 11.18 -17.73 -0.24
C LEU A 46 11.68 -17.85 -1.68
N ASP A 47 11.32 -18.95 -2.35
CA ASP A 47 11.39 -19.03 -3.82
C ASP A 47 10.27 -18.16 -4.41
N VAL A 48 10.60 -16.90 -4.67
CA VAL A 48 9.65 -15.89 -5.17
C VAL A 48 9.14 -16.26 -6.55
N ASP A 49 9.97 -16.81 -7.43
CA ASP A 49 9.57 -17.19 -8.79
C ASP A 49 8.52 -18.30 -8.74
N GLU A 50 8.71 -19.31 -7.89
CA GLU A 50 7.72 -20.37 -7.68
C GLU A 50 6.42 -19.83 -7.10
N LEU A 51 6.50 -18.98 -6.06
CA LEU A 51 5.32 -18.41 -5.42
C LEU A 51 4.52 -17.56 -6.41
N LEU A 52 5.19 -16.72 -7.21
CA LEU A 52 4.53 -15.87 -8.21
C LEU A 52 3.90 -16.68 -9.34
N ALA A 53 4.56 -17.73 -9.81
CA ALA A 53 4.04 -18.63 -10.83
C ALA A 53 2.83 -19.44 -10.32
N ALA A 54 2.89 -19.92 -9.08
CA ALA A 54 1.79 -20.67 -8.48
C ALA A 54 0.53 -19.82 -8.23
N THR A 55 0.72 -18.53 -7.93
CA THR A 55 -0.36 -17.58 -7.64
C THR A 55 -0.85 -16.80 -8.87
N GLU A 56 -0.29 -17.05 -10.05
CA GLU A 56 -0.66 -16.35 -11.29
C GLU A 56 -2.12 -16.62 -11.69
N GLY A 57 -2.92 -15.56 -11.80
CA GLY A 57 -4.35 -15.65 -12.13
C GLY A 57 -5.26 -16.19 -11.01
N ASN A 58 -4.69 -16.53 -9.84
CA ASN A 58 -5.39 -16.95 -8.63
C ASN A 58 -5.19 -15.89 -7.53
N VAL A 59 -5.50 -14.63 -7.85
CA VAL A 59 -5.49 -13.56 -6.84
C VAL A 59 -6.61 -13.84 -5.84
N ALA A 60 -6.29 -13.77 -4.55
CA ALA A 60 -7.27 -13.90 -3.47
C ALA A 60 -8.23 -12.70 -3.46
N SER A 61 -9.17 -12.67 -4.39
CA SER A 61 -10.32 -11.77 -4.43
C SER A 61 -11.59 -12.61 -4.34
N ASP A 62 -12.53 -12.22 -3.47
CA ASP A 62 -13.79 -12.93 -3.27
C ASP A 62 -14.64 -12.98 -4.58
N PRO A 63 -15.08 -14.16 -5.04
CA PRO A 63 -15.94 -14.26 -6.22
C PRO A 63 -17.39 -13.80 -6.00
N GLU A 64 -17.86 -13.57 -4.76
CA GLU A 64 -19.26 -13.21 -4.49
C GLU A 64 -19.48 -11.81 -3.88
N GLY A 65 -18.43 -11.02 -3.62
CA GLY A 65 -18.57 -9.70 -2.97
C GLY A 65 -19.26 -9.78 -1.61
N ARG A 66 -19.16 -10.92 -0.92
CA ARG A 66 -19.72 -11.15 0.42
C ARG A 66 -18.59 -11.56 1.35
N ASP A 67 -18.03 -10.58 2.06
CA ASP A 67 -17.19 -10.95 3.18
C ASP A 67 -18.03 -11.44 4.36
N VAL A 68 -17.62 -12.64 4.78
CA VAL A 68 -18.07 -13.33 5.97
C VAL A 68 -17.58 -12.54 7.17
N THR A 69 -18.51 -12.09 8.01
CA THR A 69 -18.22 -11.72 9.40
C THR A 69 -17.31 -12.78 10.00
N THR A 70 -16.17 -12.40 10.57
CA THR A 70 -15.26 -13.31 11.26
C THR A 70 -16.01 -14.17 12.28
N ASP A 71 -16.39 -15.38 11.86
CA ASP A 71 -16.68 -16.58 12.66
C ASP A 71 -17.21 -17.71 11.76
N GLY A 72 -16.34 -18.68 11.46
CA GLY A 72 -16.66 -20.09 11.23
C GLY A 72 -17.64 -20.52 10.13
N GLY A 73 -17.08 -21.02 9.02
CA GLY A 73 -17.52 -22.26 8.36
C GLY A 73 -18.55 -22.21 7.22
N SER A 74 -18.17 -22.76 6.05
CA SER A 74 -18.82 -23.90 5.36
C SER A 74 -18.59 -23.89 3.84
N ALA A 75 -18.29 -25.08 3.31
CA ALA A 75 -17.90 -25.40 1.93
C ALA A 75 -19.03 -25.43 0.86
N SER A 76 -18.63 -25.30 -0.42
CA SER A 76 -19.06 -26.02 -1.66
C SER A 76 -18.88 -25.09 -2.89
N THR A 77 -18.74 -25.46 -4.17
CA THR A 77 -18.82 -26.72 -4.95
C THR A 77 -18.02 -26.54 -6.27
N ARG A 78 -17.50 -27.64 -6.84
CA ARG A 78 -16.68 -27.67 -8.08
C ARG A 78 -17.47 -27.41 -9.38
N GLY A 79 -16.91 -26.58 -10.26
CA GLY A 79 -17.33 -26.41 -11.67
C GLY A 79 -16.12 -26.18 -12.59
N SER A 80 -16.13 -26.80 -13.77
CA SER A 80 -14.96 -26.90 -14.66
C SER A 80 -14.77 -25.69 -15.58
N GLY A 81 -13.53 -25.21 -15.65
CA GLY A 81 -13.00 -24.50 -16.83
C GLY A 81 -12.95 -22.98 -16.77
N VAL A 82 -12.60 -22.37 -15.63
CA VAL A 82 -12.22 -20.95 -15.46
C VAL A 82 -11.25 -20.88 -14.27
N LYS A 83 -10.39 -19.85 -14.19
CA LYS A 83 -9.43 -19.50 -13.11
C LYS A 83 -9.85 -20.06 -11.74
N GLN A 84 -8.94 -20.74 -11.04
CA GLN A 84 -9.29 -21.59 -9.89
C GLN A 84 -9.75 -20.76 -8.68
N THR A 85 -11.06 -20.69 -8.50
CA THR A 85 -11.70 -20.30 -7.25
C THR A 85 -11.99 -21.58 -6.44
N GLY A 86 -11.06 -21.98 -5.58
CA GLY A 86 -11.13 -23.21 -4.78
C GLY A 86 -10.23 -23.18 -3.56
N GLU A 87 -10.20 -24.29 -2.78
CA GLU A 87 -9.38 -24.47 -1.57
C GLU A 87 -7.87 -24.26 -1.79
N ASP A 88 -7.42 -24.20 -3.04
CA ASP A 88 -6.04 -23.95 -3.49
C ASP A 88 -5.84 -22.53 -4.11
N ALA A 89 -6.69 -21.54 -3.78
CA ALA A 89 -6.57 -20.16 -4.28
C ALA A 89 -5.69 -19.28 -3.38
N GLY A 90 -4.92 -18.35 -3.97
CA GLY A 90 -3.98 -17.52 -3.22
C GLY A 90 -2.65 -18.24 -2.93
N VAL A 91 -1.97 -17.83 -1.87
CA VAL A 91 -0.60 -18.28 -1.53
C VAL A 91 -0.50 -19.80 -1.37
N VAL A 92 -1.57 -20.46 -0.93
CA VAL A 92 -1.64 -21.93 -0.77
C VAL A 92 -1.51 -22.72 -2.08
N ALA A 93 -1.59 -22.06 -3.24
CA ALA A 93 -1.24 -22.66 -4.52
C ALA A 93 0.26 -23.00 -4.63
N SER A 94 1.12 -22.29 -3.90
CA SER A 94 2.57 -22.53 -3.84
C SER A 94 2.88 -23.79 -3.03
N ALA A 95 3.88 -24.55 -3.48
CA ALA A 95 4.37 -25.73 -2.75
C ALA A 95 5.04 -25.38 -1.42
N GLN A 96 5.39 -24.10 -1.21
CA GLN A 96 6.01 -23.58 0.01
C GLN A 96 4.98 -23.17 1.08
N ALA A 97 3.70 -23.10 0.70
CA ALA A 97 2.65 -22.57 1.55
C ALA A 97 1.87 -23.66 2.30
N THR A 98 1.30 -23.27 3.44
CA THR A 98 0.38 -24.07 4.23
C THR A 98 -0.93 -23.31 4.42
N ALA A 99 -2.05 -24.00 4.22
CA ALA A 99 -3.37 -23.45 4.48
C ALA A 99 -3.60 -23.24 5.98
N THR A 100 -4.15 -22.09 6.35
CA THR A 100 -4.41 -21.70 7.73
C THR A 100 -5.52 -20.65 7.78
N GLU A 101 -6.30 -20.66 8.86
CA GLU A 101 -7.34 -19.65 9.11
C GLU A 101 -6.76 -18.42 9.83
N THR A 102 -5.52 -18.50 10.33
CA THR A 102 -4.85 -17.43 11.09
C THR A 102 -3.50 -17.01 10.48
N PRO A 103 -3.44 -16.72 9.18
CA PRO A 103 -2.18 -16.50 8.44
C PRO A 103 -1.31 -15.36 8.99
N ILE A 104 -1.93 -14.27 9.46
CA ILE A 104 -1.20 -13.16 10.08
C ILE A 104 -0.62 -13.57 11.44
N ASP A 105 -1.34 -14.37 12.24
CA ASP A 105 -0.82 -14.86 13.53
C ASP A 105 0.36 -15.82 13.31
N ASP A 106 0.32 -16.61 12.24
CA ASP A 106 1.41 -17.50 11.88
C ASP A 106 2.68 -16.72 11.47
N VAL A 107 2.55 -15.57 10.80
CA VAL A 107 3.69 -14.65 10.57
C VAL A 107 4.18 -14.02 11.88
N ILE A 108 3.26 -13.60 12.76
CA ILE A 108 3.61 -13.03 14.07
C ILE A 108 4.36 -14.04 14.94
N ALA A 109 3.97 -15.32 14.89
CA ALA A 109 4.64 -16.40 15.62
C ALA A 109 6.12 -16.59 15.22
N GLU A 110 6.49 -16.17 14.02
CA GLU A 110 7.85 -16.24 13.47
C GLU A 110 8.61 -14.90 13.55
N SER A 111 8.04 -13.90 14.25
CA SER A 111 8.51 -12.52 14.24
C SER A 111 9.94 -12.30 14.76
N ASP A 112 10.47 -13.19 15.60
CA ASP A 112 11.87 -13.20 16.05
C ASP A 112 12.88 -13.29 14.89
N ARG A 113 12.46 -13.76 13.71
CA ARG A 113 13.30 -13.94 12.52
C ARG A 113 12.99 -12.93 11.40
N ILE A 114 12.13 -11.95 11.66
CA ILE A 114 11.62 -11.00 10.68
C ILE A 114 12.00 -9.57 11.11
N ASP A 115 12.94 -8.94 10.40
CA ASP A 115 13.37 -7.56 10.69
C ASP A 115 12.29 -6.52 10.31
N ALA A 116 11.47 -6.83 9.30
CA ALA A 116 10.45 -5.92 8.80
C ALA A 116 9.19 -6.63 8.27
N VAL A 117 8.05 -5.98 8.35
CA VAL A 117 6.79 -6.45 7.78
C VAL A 117 6.20 -5.36 6.89
N LEU A 118 5.91 -5.73 5.65
CA LEU A 118 5.21 -4.87 4.71
C LEU A 118 3.74 -5.29 4.61
N ILE A 119 2.85 -4.35 4.87
CA ILE A 119 1.41 -4.54 4.92
C ILE A 119 0.83 -4.09 3.59
N ALA A 120 0.72 -5.02 2.65
CA ALA A 120 0.11 -4.85 1.33
C ALA A 120 -1.37 -5.30 1.31
N LEU A 121 -2.06 -5.06 2.44
CA LEU A 121 -3.47 -5.39 2.61
C LEU A 121 -4.34 -4.18 2.26
N PRO A 122 -5.49 -4.38 1.61
CA PRO A 122 -6.46 -3.31 1.48
C PRO A 122 -7.02 -2.93 2.86
N ASN A 123 -7.26 -1.64 3.10
CA ASN A 123 -7.77 -1.15 4.38
C ASN A 123 -9.25 -0.78 4.28
N PHE A 124 -10.09 -1.77 3.96
CA PHE A 124 -11.53 -1.59 3.80
C PHE A 124 -12.23 -1.25 5.12
N GLU A 125 -11.78 -1.85 6.22
CA GLU A 125 -12.11 -1.37 7.56
C GLU A 125 -11.05 -0.34 7.97
N HIS A 126 -11.48 0.87 8.32
CA HIS A 126 -10.59 2.00 8.61
C HIS A 126 -9.51 1.71 9.67
N ASP A 127 -9.73 0.74 10.56
CA ASP A 127 -8.84 0.35 11.64
C ASP A 127 -8.11 -0.97 11.40
N PHE A 128 -8.25 -1.63 10.24
CA PHE A 128 -7.66 -2.95 10.01
C PHE A 128 -6.13 -2.93 10.12
N ILE A 129 -5.45 -2.03 9.42
CA ILE A 129 -3.99 -1.89 9.50
C ILE A 129 -3.52 -1.49 10.90
N PRO A 130 -4.12 -0.49 11.57
CA PRO A 130 -3.83 -0.21 12.99
C PRO A 130 -3.99 -1.45 13.89
N ARG A 131 -5.04 -2.26 13.73
CA ARG A 131 -5.23 -3.49 14.51
C ARG A 131 -4.19 -4.57 14.19
N VAL A 132 -3.76 -4.69 12.93
CA VAL A 132 -2.64 -5.58 12.57
C VAL A 132 -1.36 -5.12 13.28
N ALA A 133 -1.07 -3.82 13.29
CA ALA A 133 0.09 -3.28 14.01
C ALA A 133 -0.01 -3.53 15.53
N ASP A 134 -1.19 -3.40 16.12
CA ASP A 134 -1.44 -3.73 17.53
C ASP A 134 -1.12 -5.20 17.83
N ARG A 135 -1.51 -6.14 16.94
CA ARG A 135 -1.21 -7.58 17.11
C ARG A 135 0.29 -7.85 17.13
N PHE A 136 1.09 -7.18 16.30
CA PHE A 136 2.55 -7.27 16.37
C PHE A 136 3.08 -6.70 17.69
N ALA A 137 2.60 -5.52 18.10
CA ALA A 137 3.01 -4.89 19.35
C ALA A 137 2.67 -5.74 20.59
N ASP A 138 1.51 -6.40 20.59
CA ASP A 138 1.04 -7.30 21.66
C ASP A 138 1.84 -8.61 21.70
N ALA A 139 2.43 -9.02 20.58
CA ALA A 139 3.33 -10.17 20.48
C ALA A 139 4.80 -9.82 20.79
N ASP A 140 5.05 -8.67 21.41
CA ASP A 140 6.40 -8.17 21.75
C ASP A 140 7.33 -8.01 20.53
N TYR A 141 6.76 -7.83 19.33
CA TYR A 141 7.54 -7.56 18.12
C TYR A 141 8.34 -6.25 18.26
N SER A 142 9.63 -6.32 17.91
CA SER A 142 10.52 -5.16 17.80
C SER A 142 11.17 -5.16 16.43
N GLY A 143 10.70 -4.30 15.53
CA GLY A 143 11.21 -4.21 14.17
C GLY A 143 10.51 -3.11 13.38
N VAL A 144 10.40 -3.31 12.07
CA VAL A 144 9.83 -2.32 11.15
C VAL A 144 8.48 -2.77 10.64
N LEU A 145 7.50 -1.87 10.65
CA LEU A 145 6.21 -2.06 9.97
C LEU A 145 6.08 -0.99 8.88
N VAL A 146 5.65 -1.36 7.67
CA VAL A 146 5.47 -0.43 6.55
C VAL A 146 4.12 -0.70 5.88
N ASP A 147 3.32 0.35 5.68
CA ASP A 147 2.12 0.27 4.85
C ASP A 147 2.22 1.16 3.61
N VAL A 148 1.27 0.98 2.69
CA VAL A 148 1.11 1.79 1.47
C VAL A 148 -0.28 2.43 1.40
N LEU A 149 -0.82 2.83 2.56
CA LEU A 149 -2.15 3.39 2.71
C LEU A 149 -2.34 4.72 1.98
N LYS A 150 -3.58 4.96 1.49
CA LYS A 150 -3.98 6.23 0.87
C LYS A 150 -4.65 7.23 1.80
N ARG A 151 -5.44 6.79 2.78
CA ARG A 151 -6.43 7.64 3.48
C ARG A 151 -5.91 8.37 4.72
N SER A 152 -6.22 9.66 4.83
CA SER A 152 -5.80 10.56 5.92
C SER A 152 -6.25 10.09 7.30
N ARG A 153 -7.49 9.60 7.42
CA ARG A 153 -8.06 9.18 8.71
C ARG A 153 -7.24 8.10 9.42
N VAL A 154 -6.58 7.22 8.67
CA VAL A 154 -5.83 6.09 9.25
C VAL A 154 -4.52 6.56 9.89
N ILE A 155 -3.93 7.64 9.37
CA ILE A 155 -2.69 8.23 9.90
C ILE A 155 -2.89 8.69 11.35
N GLY A 156 -4.02 9.35 11.65
CA GLY A 156 -4.35 9.76 13.01
C GLY A 156 -4.47 8.58 13.99
N MET A 157 -5.05 7.46 13.55
CA MET A 157 -5.12 6.24 14.37
C MET A 157 -3.74 5.63 14.65
N LEU A 158 -2.82 5.71 13.69
CA LEU A 158 -1.44 5.26 13.89
C LEU A 158 -0.69 6.20 14.84
N ASP A 159 -0.89 7.51 14.74
CA ASP A 159 -0.25 8.50 15.61
C ASP A 159 -0.66 8.31 17.09
N GLU A 160 -1.89 7.90 17.36
CA GLU A 160 -2.36 7.51 18.72
C GLU A 160 -1.55 6.33 19.31
N ARG A 161 -0.93 5.50 18.47
CA ARG A 161 -0.11 4.34 18.85
C ARG A 161 1.37 4.64 18.96
N ALA A 162 1.80 5.87 18.67
CA ALA A 162 3.22 6.21 18.57
C ALA A 162 4.01 5.91 19.86
N ASP A 163 3.43 6.15 21.03
CA ASP A 163 4.09 5.84 22.31
C ASP A 163 4.20 4.32 22.54
N THR A 164 3.14 3.55 22.26
CA THR A 164 3.19 2.08 22.30
C THR A 164 4.28 1.55 21.37
N PHE A 165 4.37 2.04 20.13
CA PHE A 165 5.42 1.62 19.20
C PHE A 165 6.82 1.99 19.69
N ARG A 166 7.00 3.15 20.33
CA ARG A 166 8.29 3.51 20.97
C ARG A 166 8.67 2.56 22.09
N GLU A 167 7.72 2.20 22.95
CA GLU A 167 7.94 1.27 24.06
C GLU A 167 8.27 -0.15 23.58
N ARG A 168 7.68 -0.58 22.46
CA ARG A 168 7.89 -1.91 21.86
C ARG A 168 9.09 -2.01 20.92
N GLY A 169 9.76 -0.89 20.61
CA GLY A 169 10.87 -0.91 19.65
C GLY A 169 10.42 -1.03 18.19
N ILE A 170 9.19 -0.61 17.89
CA ILE A 170 8.60 -0.62 16.55
C ILE A 170 8.86 0.72 15.85
N THR A 171 9.36 0.64 14.62
CA THR A 171 9.46 1.77 13.69
C THR A 171 8.43 1.57 12.60
N PHE A 172 7.32 2.29 12.66
CA PHE A 172 6.23 2.22 11.70
C PHE A 172 6.41 3.30 10.62
N VAL A 173 6.30 2.95 9.33
CA VAL A 173 6.21 3.91 8.22
C VAL A 173 4.85 3.83 7.56
N CYS A 174 4.07 4.89 7.69
CA CYS A 174 2.75 5.01 7.07
C CYS A 174 2.82 5.68 5.70
N GLY A 175 1.95 5.25 4.78
CA GLY A 175 1.78 5.85 3.46
C GLY A 175 3.04 5.79 2.59
N ALA A 176 3.74 4.66 2.54
CA ALA A 176 5.04 4.53 1.88
C ALA A 176 4.98 4.18 0.38
N GLY A 177 3.84 4.44 -0.30
CA GLY A 177 3.59 4.06 -1.68
C GLY A 177 4.03 5.12 -2.71
N ALA A 178 3.16 5.39 -3.68
CA ALA A 178 3.38 6.43 -4.69
C ALA A 178 2.90 7.80 -4.18
N THR A 179 1.62 7.87 -3.84
CA THR A 179 0.96 8.96 -3.14
C THR A 179 -0.03 8.28 -2.20
N PRO A 180 0.04 8.53 -0.89
CA PRO A 180 1.21 9.07 -0.20
C PRO A 180 2.45 8.19 -0.43
N GLY A 181 3.63 8.78 -0.29
CA GLY A 181 4.91 8.08 -0.45
C GLY A 181 5.93 8.87 -1.25
N LEU A 182 6.21 8.41 -2.47
CA LEU A 182 7.16 9.06 -3.39
C LEU A 182 6.85 10.54 -3.62
N LEU A 183 5.60 10.88 -3.93
CA LEU A 183 5.19 12.25 -4.23
C LEU A 183 5.16 13.14 -2.99
N THR A 184 4.74 12.60 -1.84
CA THR A 184 4.81 13.32 -0.55
C THR A 184 6.24 13.66 -0.17
N GLY A 185 7.17 12.70 -0.31
CA GLY A 185 8.60 12.93 -0.08
C GLY A 185 9.19 13.93 -1.07
N ALA A 186 8.80 13.87 -2.35
CA ALA A 186 9.21 14.86 -3.35
C ALA A 186 8.68 16.26 -3.03
N ALA A 187 7.44 16.38 -2.55
CA ALA A 187 6.87 17.65 -2.10
C ALA A 187 7.65 18.22 -0.91
N ALA A 188 8.00 17.40 0.08
CA ALA A 188 8.80 17.81 1.23
C ALA A 188 10.19 18.35 0.84
N ILE A 189 10.82 17.76 -0.18
CA ILE A 189 12.08 18.27 -0.75
C ILE A 189 11.85 19.59 -1.50
N ALA A 190 10.83 19.66 -2.34
CA ALA A 190 10.53 20.83 -3.15
C ALA A 190 10.16 22.07 -2.30
N ALA A 191 9.53 21.83 -1.14
CA ALA A 191 9.13 22.86 -0.18
C ALA A 191 10.30 23.68 0.38
N GLN A 192 11.51 23.12 0.43
CA GLN A 192 12.70 23.76 1.02
C GLN A 192 13.15 25.05 0.32
N SER A 193 12.59 25.36 -0.86
CA SER A 193 12.87 26.61 -1.58
C SER A 193 12.01 27.80 -1.11
N PHE A 194 10.98 27.54 -0.30
CA PHE A 194 9.96 28.51 0.05
C PHE A 194 10.02 28.88 1.53
N VAL A 195 9.71 30.14 1.84
CA VAL A 195 9.50 30.58 3.23
C VAL A 195 8.08 30.31 3.70
N GLU A 196 7.14 30.11 2.76
CA GLU A 196 5.76 29.70 2.99
C GLU A 196 5.32 28.89 1.76
N VAL A 197 4.82 27.68 1.98
CA VAL A 197 4.14 26.88 0.96
C VAL A 197 2.69 27.33 0.91
N GLU A 198 2.20 27.63 -0.29
CA GLU A 198 0.85 28.16 -0.54
C GLU A 198 -0.09 27.08 -1.10
N ALA A 199 0.45 26.08 -1.81
CA ALA A 199 -0.33 24.95 -2.32
C ALA A 199 0.57 23.75 -2.67
N VAL A 200 0.04 22.55 -2.47
CA VAL A 200 0.58 21.29 -2.99
C VAL A 200 -0.49 20.58 -3.82
N ASP A 201 -0.27 20.49 -5.13
CA ASP A 201 -1.21 19.84 -6.05
C ASP A 201 -0.62 18.51 -6.56
N ILE A 202 -1.26 17.40 -6.23
CA ILE A 202 -0.92 16.07 -6.73
C ILE A 202 -1.95 15.66 -7.79
N TRP A 203 -1.43 15.29 -8.97
CA TRP A 203 -2.25 14.81 -10.07
C TRP A 203 -1.69 13.49 -10.60
N TRP A 204 -2.39 12.38 -10.39
CA TRP A 204 -1.94 11.05 -10.78
C TRP A 204 -2.63 10.53 -12.06
N GLY A 205 -1.98 9.56 -12.71
CA GLY A 205 -2.51 8.88 -13.88
C GLY A 205 -2.19 7.40 -13.82
N VAL A 206 -3.21 6.56 -13.95
CA VAL A 206 -3.10 5.10 -13.88
C VAL A 206 -3.84 4.47 -15.06
N GLY A 207 -3.14 3.63 -15.83
CA GLY A 207 -3.72 2.76 -16.86
C GLY A 207 -3.71 1.30 -16.40
N LEU A 208 -4.84 0.57 -16.54
CA LEU A 208 -5.02 -0.82 -16.05
C LEU A 208 -5.63 -1.79 -17.09
N LYS A 209 -5.44 -1.59 -18.39
CA LYS A 209 -6.01 -2.48 -19.43
C LYS A 209 -5.73 -3.97 -19.19
N SER A 210 -4.56 -4.30 -18.67
CA SER A 210 -4.13 -5.67 -18.36
C SER A 210 -4.94 -6.35 -17.25
N GLY A 211 -5.81 -5.63 -16.54
CA GLY A 211 -6.93 -6.25 -15.84
C GLY A 211 -7.37 -5.50 -14.59
N TYR A 212 -8.57 -4.91 -14.65
CA TYR A 212 -9.39 -4.58 -13.49
C TYR A 212 -9.42 -5.75 -12.48
N GLU A 213 -9.47 -7.00 -12.97
CA GLU A 213 -9.51 -8.21 -12.13
C GLU A 213 -8.34 -8.31 -11.14
N ASP A 214 -7.13 -7.97 -11.55
CA ASP A 214 -5.94 -8.05 -10.70
C ASP A 214 -5.80 -6.82 -9.76
N ASN A 215 -6.59 -5.78 -10.01
CA ASN A 215 -6.56 -4.49 -9.33
C ASN A 215 -7.90 -4.13 -8.65
N ARG A 216 -8.79 -5.11 -8.47
CA ARG A 216 -10.15 -4.93 -7.93
C ARG A 216 -10.20 -4.12 -6.64
N GLY A 217 -9.29 -4.39 -5.71
CA GLY A 217 -9.22 -3.68 -4.43
C GLY A 217 -8.92 -2.19 -4.63
N THR A 218 -7.92 -1.88 -5.45
CA THR A 218 -7.51 -0.50 -5.77
C THR A 218 -8.63 0.26 -6.48
N VAL A 219 -9.27 -0.36 -7.48
CA VAL A 219 -10.33 0.31 -8.26
C VAL A 219 -11.58 0.56 -7.41
N ARG A 220 -11.95 -0.39 -6.54
CA ARG A 220 -13.04 -0.18 -5.55
C ARG A 220 -12.72 0.95 -4.58
N GLU A 221 -11.48 1.01 -4.10
CA GLU A 221 -11.02 2.09 -3.23
C GLU A 221 -11.08 3.45 -3.94
N ASP A 222 -10.71 3.52 -5.21
CA ASP A 222 -10.78 4.77 -5.99
C ASP A 222 -12.25 5.19 -6.24
N ILE A 223 -13.15 4.26 -6.59
CA ILE A 223 -14.60 4.54 -6.77
C ILE A 223 -15.22 5.15 -5.50
N ALA A 224 -14.74 4.79 -4.31
CA ALA A 224 -15.21 5.38 -3.05
C ALA A 224 -14.94 6.89 -2.93
N HIS A 225 -14.16 7.49 -3.84
CA HIS A 225 -13.94 8.94 -3.93
C HIS A 225 -14.87 9.64 -4.93
N LEU A 226 -15.70 8.90 -5.68
CA LEU A 226 -16.67 9.52 -6.59
C LEU A 226 -17.84 10.17 -5.82
N PRO A 227 -18.39 11.28 -6.34
CA PRO A 227 -19.58 11.89 -5.74
C PRO A 227 -20.73 10.89 -5.61
N GLY A 228 -21.22 10.71 -4.38
CA GLY A 228 -22.33 9.79 -4.09
C GLY A 228 -21.91 8.39 -3.66
N TYR A 229 -20.61 8.12 -3.58
CA TYR A 229 -20.05 6.90 -3.01
C TYR A 229 -19.24 7.24 -1.75
N ASP A 230 -19.18 6.29 -0.83
CA ASP A 230 -18.19 6.25 0.23
C ASP A 230 -17.53 4.86 0.27
N ILE A 231 -16.57 4.65 1.17
CA ILE A 231 -15.88 3.35 1.25
C ILE A 231 -16.81 2.21 1.66
N GLU A 232 -17.80 2.48 2.51
CA GLU A 232 -18.73 1.46 2.98
C GLU A 232 -19.68 1.03 1.86
N ASP A 233 -20.08 1.96 1.01
CA ASP A 233 -20.90 1.72 -0.18
C ASP A 233 -20.09 1.00 -1.25
N ALA A 234 -18.91 1.53 -1.63
CA ALA A 234 -18.04 0.94 -2.65
C ALA A 234 -17.60 -0.48 -2.30
N HIS A 235 -17.42 -0.77 -1.00
CA HIS A 235 -17.10 -2.11 -0.52
C HIS A 235 -18.26 -3.10 -0.69
N LYS A 236 -19.51 -2.67 -0.54
CA LYS A 236 -20.71 -3.53 -0.66
C LYS A 236 -21.09 -3.78 -2.12
N MET A 237 -20.49 -3.07 -3.06
CA MET A 237 -20.82 -3.19 -4.48
C MET A 237 -20.36 -4.52 -5.07
N SER A 238 -21.29 -5.18 -5.79
CA SER A 238 -20.98 -6.36 -6.60
C SER A 238 -20.04 -6.02 -7.75
N ASP A 239 -19.41 -7.05 -8.35
CA ASP A 239 -18.60 -6.85 -9.55
C ASP A 239 -19.41 -6.23 -10.69
N GLU A 240 -20.70 -6.58 -10.83
CA GLU A 240 -21.58 -5.96 -11.83
C GLU A 240 -21.90 -4.49 -11.53
N GLU A 241 -22.06 -4.12 -10.25
CA GLU A 241 -22.28 -2.73 -9.85
C GLU A 241 -21.04 -1.88 -10.11
N ILE A 242 -19.84 -2.40 -9.81
CA ILE A 242 -18.58 -1.73 -10.14
C ILE A 242 -18.41 -1.59 -11.65
N ALA A 243 -18.69 -2.65 -12.42
CA ALA A 243 -18.64 -2.59 -13.88
C ALA A 243 -19.61 -1.55 -14.45
N ALA A 244 -20.80 -1.40 -13.87
CA ALA A 244 -21.76 -0.37 -14.29
C ALA A 244 -21.22 1.05 -14.06
N VAL A 245 -20.56 1.32 -12.92
CA VAL A 245 -19.90 2.62 -12.68
C VAL A 245 -18.78 2.86 -13.69
N ILE A 246 -17.96 1.85 -13.97
CA ILE A 246 -16.90 1.96 -14.98
C ILE A 246 -17.49 2.28 -16.36
N ASP A 247 -18.57 1.59 -16.75
CA ASP A 247 -19.24 1.79 -18.04
C ASP A 247 -19.90 3.18 -18.15
N GLU A 248 -20.46 3.72 -17.05
CA GLU A 248 -21.01 5.09 -17.00
C GLU A 248 -19.95 6.17 -17.30
N HIS A 249 -18.68 5.85 -17.07
CA HIS A 249 -17.53 6.70 -17.31
C HIS A 249 -16.72 6.30 -18.56
N ASP A 250 -17.28 5.47 -19.45
CA ASP A 250 -16.60 4.95 -20.65
C ASP A 250 -15.23 4.30 -20.33
N GLY A 251 -15.07 3.76 -19.12
CA GLY A 251 -13.83 3.16 -18.64
C GLY A 251 -12.73 4.15 -18.23
N VAL A 252 -13.00 5.47 -18.27
CA VAL A 252 -12.04 6.53 -17.90
C VAL A 252 -12.63 7.44 -16.83
N ILE A 253 -12.13 7.31 -15.61
CA ILE A 253 -12.69 7.97 -14.43
C ILE A 253 -11.75 9.07 -13.96
N GLU A 254 -12.28 10.29 -13.83
CA GLU A 254 -11.55 11.44 -13.28
C GLU A 254 -11.97 11.68 -11.83
N PHE A 255 -10.97 11.81 -10.96
CA PHE A 255 -11.13 12.07 -9.53
C PHE A 255 -10.57 13.45 -9.18
N ARG A 256 -11.29 14.17 -8.32
CA ARG A 256 -10.88 15.48 -7.81
C ARG A 256 -11.11 15.53 -6.31
N ASP A 257 -10.25 16.29 -5.62
CA ASP A 257 -10.36 16.56 -4.19
C ASP A 257 -10.55 15.28 -3.35
N MET A 258 -9.73 14.26 -3.65
CA MET A 258 -9.75 12.98 -2.96
C MET A 258 -9.23 13.13 -1.52
N GLU A 259 -9.88 12.45 -0.56
CA GLU A 259 -9.27 12.23 0.76
C GLU A 259 -7.97 11.46 0.59
N HIS A 260 -6.86 12.05 1.05
CA HIS A 260 -5.56 11.46 0.81
C HIS A 260 -4.52 11.93 1.81
N ALA A 261 -3.85 10.98 2.47
CA ALA A 261 -2.97 11.20 3.61
C ALA A 261 -1.74 12.06 3.32
N ASP A 262 -1.45 12.42 2.08
CA ASP A 262 -0.45 13.43 1.74
C ASP A 262 -0.69 14.73 2.53
N ASP A 263 -1.96 15.11 2.73
CA ASP A 263 -2.36 16.30 3.47
C ASP A 263 -1.84 16.30 4.92
N VAL A 264 -2.23 15.30 5.71
CA VAL A 264 -1.86 15.13 7.11
C VAL A 264 -0.37 14.84 7.25
N LEU A 265 0.24 14.11 6.30
CA LEU A 265 1.67 13.80 6.36
C LEU A 265 2.55 15.04 6.11
N LEU A 266 2.15 15.93 5.21
CA LEU A 266 2.83 17.21 4.97
C LEU A 266 2.60 18.21 6.12
N GLU A 267 1.38 18.27 6.65
CA GLU A 267 1.04 19.10 7.81
C GLU A 267 1.80 18.67 9.06
N ARG A 268 1.84 17.36 9.35
CA ARG A 268 2.60 16.79 10.47
C ARG A 268 4.09 17.11 10.38
N ALA A 269 4.64 17.15 9.17
CA ALA A 269 6.03 17.54 8.92
C ALA A 269 6.28 19.05 8.98
N GLY A 270 5.24 19.87 9.20
CA GLY A 270 5.32 21.32 9.32
C GLY A 270 5.57 22.04 7.99
N ILE A 271 5.13 21.46 6.87
CA ILE A 271 5.37 21.99 5.52
C ILE A 271 4.29 22.97 5.10
N CYS A 272 3.02 22.62 5.25
CA CYS A 272 1.84 23.44 4.91
C CYS A 272 0.62 22.96 5.71
N ASP A 273 -0.46 23.72 5.72
CA ASP A 273 -1.72 23.24 6.31
C ASP A 273 -2.32 22.14 5.43
N ALA A 274 -3.02 21.17 6.03
CA ALA A 274 -3.64 20.07 5.28
C ALA A 274 -4.62 20.57 4.19
N ALA A 275 -5.28 21.71 4.44
CA ALA A 275 -6.21 22.34 3.51
C ALA A 275 -5.56 22.89 2.22
N ASP A 276 -4.23 23.06 2.22
CA ASP A 276 -3.47 23.54 1.05
C ASP A 276 -2.99 22.38 0.15
N VAL A 277 -3.33 21.14 0.50
CA VAL A 277 -2.97 19.94 -0.26
C VAL A 277 -4.20 19.44 -1.02
N THR A 278 -4.06 19.29 -2.33
CA THR A 278 -5.11 18.71 -3.19
C THR A 278 -4.59 17.49 -3.93
N VAL A 279 -5.40 16.44 -3.96
CA VAL A 279 -5.07 15.19 -4.67
C VAL A 279 -6.21 14.82 -5.61
N GLY A 280 -5.85 14.53 -6.86
CA GLY A 280 -6.78 14.02 -7.88
C GLY A 280 -6.03 13.24 -8.96
N GLY A 281 -6.76 12.74 -9.94
CA GLY A 281 -6.14 12.01 -11.03
C GLY A 281 -7.12 11.34 -11.98
N ILE A 282 -6.57 10.54 -12.90
CA ILE A 282 -7.33 9.84 -13.93
C ILE A 282 -6.97 8.35 -13.91
N LEU A 283 -8.00 7.52 -13.77
CA LEU A 283 -7.93 6.07 -13.92
C LEU A 283 -8.51 5.68 -15.28
N ASP A 284 -7.72 5.01 -16.11
CA ASP A 284 -8.15 4.43 -17.38
C ASP A 284 -8.06 2.90 -17.29
N VAL A 285 -9.20 2.21 -17.21
CA VAL A 285 -9.24 0.74 -17.16
C VAL A 285 -9.21 0.11 -18.56
N THR A 286 -9.10 0.92 -19.61
CA THR A 286 -9.15 0.50 -21.02
C THR A 286 -7.78 0.54 -21.71
N ALA A 287 -6.82 1.29 -21.15
CA ALA A 287 -5.43 1.43 -21.61
C ALA A 287 -4.42 1.01 -20.52
N ASP A 288 -3.28 0.43 -20.90
CA ASP A 288 -2.16 0.19 -19.97
C ASP A 288 -1.31 1.47 -19.84
N GLU A 289 -1.32 2.29 -20.89
CA GLU A 289 -0.68 3.59 -20.91
C GLU A 289 -1.33 4.53 -19.88
N LYS A 290 -0.52 5.29 -19.15
CA LYS A 290 -1.06 6.31 -18.24
C LYS A 290 -1.88 7.33 -19.04
N PRO A 291 -3.11 7.65 -18.61
CA PRO A 291 -3.95 8.65 -19.27
C PRO A 291 -3.41 10.08 -19.09
N THR A 292 -2.52 10.28 -18.10
CA THR A 292 -1.86 11.55 -17.82
C THR A 292 -0.55 11.33 -17.07
N THR A 293 0.41 12.22 -17.25
CA THR A 293 1.66 12.18 -16.50
C THR A 293 1.39 12.48 -15.03
N THR A 294 1.84 11.58 -14.15
CA THR A 294 1.70 11.76 -12.70
C THR A 294 2.67 12.83 -12.19
N THR A 295 2.16 13.81 -11.45
CA THR A 295 2.94 14.95 -10.97
C THR A 295 2.61 15.33 -9.52
N VAL A 296 3.57 15.99 -8.88
CA VAL A 296 3.31 16.86 -7.73
C VAL A 296 3.89 18.24 -7.99
N ARG A 297 3.10 19.27 -7.69
CA ARG A 297 3.46 20.68 -7.83
C ARG A 297 3.44 21.32 -6.45
N VAL A 298 4.53 21.97 -6.07
CA VAL A 298 4.63 22.72 -4.82
C VAL A 298 4.78 24.18 -5.16
N THR A 299 3.76 24.97 -4.83
CA THR A 299 3.73 26.42 -5.03
C THR A 299 3.97 27.11 -3.70
N GLY A 300 4.81 28.14 -3.69
CA GLY A 300 5.07 28.92 -2.49
C GLY A 300 5.79 30.21 -2.78
N ARG A 301 6.00 30.98 -1.71
CA ARG A 301 6.73 32.25 -1.75
C ARG A 301 8.17 32.06 -1.30
N THR A 302 9.13 32.60 -2.03
CA THR A 302 10.56 32.53 -1.70
C THR A 302 10.95 33.62 -0.70
N PHE A 303 12.18 33.54 -0.17
CA PHE A 303 12.72 34.59 0.71
C PHE A 303 12.90 35.95 0.02
N ASP A 304 12.96 35.96 -1.32
CA ASP A 304 13.01 37.17 -2.15
C ASP A 304 11.61 37.80 -2.35
N GLY A 305 10.55 37.15 -1.87
CA GLY A 305 9.16 37.61 -1.99
C GLY A 305 8.46 37.19 -3.29
N GLU A 306 9.11 36.37 -4.11
CA GLU A 306 8.55 35.87 -5.38
C GLU A 306 7.72 34.61 -5.16
N THR A 307 6.57 34.49 -5.83
CA THR A 307 5.81 33.23 -5.88
C THR A 307 6.32 32.38 -7.04
N ALA A 308 6.63 31.11 -6.77
CA ALA A 308 7.07 30.15 -7.79
C ALA A 308 6.50 28.75 -7.52
N THR A 309 6.56 27.89 -8.53
CA THR A 309 6.12 26.49 -8.44
C THR A 309 7.25 25.56 -8.85
N ASN A 310 7.61 24.64 -7.97
CA ASN A 310 8.46 23.50 -8.29
C ASN A 310 7.57 22.32 -8.75
N THR A 311 8.01 21.52 -9.72
CA THR A 311 7.23 20.38 -10.22
C THR A 311 8.11 19.13 -10.31
N PHE A 312 7.63 18.03 -9.75
CA PHE A 312 8.21 16.69 -9.91
C PHE A 312 7.25 15.84 -10.74
N GLN A 313 7.80 15.12 -11.73
CA GLN A 313 7.03 14.34 -12.70
C GLN A 313 7.56 12.91 -12.74
N LEU A 314 6.65 11.94 -12.72
CA LEU A 314 6.99 10.53 -12.93
C LEU A 314 7.00 10.24 -14.43
N GLY A 315 7.85 9.31 -14.87
CA GLY A 315 7.80 8.83 -16.25
C GLY A 315 6.48 8.13 -16.54
N ASP A 316 5.98 8.26 -17.77
CA ASP A 316 4.74 7.58 -18.17
C ASP A 316 4.93 6.05 -18.22
N ASP A 317 6.16 5.59 -18.48
CA ASP A 317 6.55 4.18 -18.49
C ASP A 317 6.79 3.58 -17.10
N THR A 318 6.74 4.37 -16.01
CA THR A 318 6.81 3.80 -14.65
C THR A 318 5.41 3.42 -14.18
N SER A 319 5.10 2.13 -14.10
CA SER A 319 3.76 1.67 -13.71
C SER A 319 3.37 2.09 -12.28
N MET A 320 2.09 1.97 -11.93
CA MET A 320 1.61 2.21 -10.56
C MET A 320 2.39 1.34 -9.57
N GLU A 321 2.53 0.05 -9.87
CA GLU A 321 3.19 -0.93 -9.00
C GLU A 321 4.66 -0.62 -8.82
N ALA A 322 5.37 -0.14 -9.85
CA ALA A 322 6.75 0.32 -9.71
C ALA A 322 6.85 1.54 -8.77
N ASN A 323 5.93 2.51 -8.94
CA ASN A 323 5.91 3.73 -8.13
C ASN A 323 5.37 3.50 -6.71
N VAL A 324 4.71 2.38 -6.41
CA VAL A 324 4.30 2.01 -5.04
C VAL A 324 5.37 1.14 -4.39
N ASN A 325 5.77 0.05 -5.04
CA ASN A 325 6.59 -0.99 -4.44
C ASN A 325 8.07 -0.59 -4.30
N GLY A 326 8.60 0.15 -5.27
CA GLY A 326 9.96 0.67 -5.20
C GLY A 326 10.17 1.59 -3.98
N PRO A 327 9.33 2.63 -3.80
CA PRO A 327 9.35 3.48 -2.62
C PRO A 327 9.11 2.73 -1.31
N ALA A 328 8.13 1.82 -1.24
CA ALA A 328 7.83 1.09 -0.01
C ALA A 328 9.05 0.28 0.49
N LEU A 329 9.75 -0.43 -0.40
CA LEU A 329 11.02 -1.10 -0.07
C LEU A 329 12.12 -0.11 0.32
N GLY A 330 12.15 1.06 -0.32
CA GLY A 330 13.13 2.10 -0.01
C GLY A 330 12.92 2.72 1.37
N TYR A 331 11.67 2.97 1.74
CA TYR A 331 11.29 3.43 3.07
C TYR A 331 11.51 2.35 4.12
N MET A 332 11.24 1.07 3.81
CA MET A 332 11.58 -0.05 4.68
C MET A 332 13.09 -0.09 4.99
N LYS A 333 13.95 0.06 3.98
CA LYS A 333 15.41 0.17 4.19
C LYS A 333 15.81 1.34 5.08
N ALA A 334 15.15 2.49 4.93
CA ALA A 334 15.40 3.66 5.76
C ALA A 334 14.95 3.43 7.21
N ALA A 335 13.77 2.84 7.39
CA ALA A 335 13.20 2.50 8.69
C ALA A 335 14.06 1.45 9.41
N LEU A 336 14.56 0.43 8.72
CA LEU A 336 15.47 -0.57 9.29
C LEU A 336 16.74 0.06 9.86
N ARG A 337 17.30 1.07 9.18
CA ARG A 337 18.47 1.81 9.68
C ARG A 337 18.14 2.60 10.95
N ARG A 338 16.97 3.26 10.98
CA ARG A 338 16.49 4.02 12.14
C ARG A 338 16.17 3.13 13.33
N ASN A 339 15.45 2.03 13.10
CA ASN A 339 15.13 1.04 14.13
C ASN A 339 16.39 0.51 14.81
N ARG A 340 17.41 0.13 14.02
CA ARG A 340 18.73 -0.31 14.53
C ARG A 340 19.50 0.78 15.28
N ALA A 341 19.19 2.06 15.04
CA ALA A 341 19.75 3.20 15.75
C ALA A 341 18.95 3.56 17.02
N GLY A 342 17.88 2.83 17.35
CA GLY A 342 17.01 3.11 18.49
C GLY A 342 15.95 4.18 18.22
N GLU A 343 15.65 4.47 16.96
CA GLU A 343 14.63 5.43 16.55
C GLU A 343 13.30 4.72 16.22
N TYR A 344 12.37 4.81 17.16
CA TYR A 344 11.07 4.13 17.14
C TYR A 344 9.89 5.12 17.07
N GLY A 345 8.70 4.61 16.80
CA GLY A 345 7.47 5.40 16.64
C GLY A 345 6.93 5.36 15.20
N VAL A 346 6.06 6.31 14.89
CA VAL A 346 5.42 6.46 13.57
C VAL A 346 6.14 7.53 12.75
N PHE A 347 6.42 7.22 11.49
CA PHE A 347 7.07 8.11 10.54
C PHE A 347 6.32 8.08 9.21
N GLY A 348 6.48 9.14 8.44
CA GLY A 348 5.93 9.26 7.09
C GLY A 348 6.98 9.58 6.04
N PRO A 349 6.58 9.61 4.76
CA PRO A 349 7.46 9.87 3.63
C PRO A 349 8.01 11.31 3.62
N ALA A 350 7.31 12.25 4.25
CA ALA A 350 7.78 13.63 4.42
C ALA A 350 8.93 13.77 5.44
N GLU A 351 9.13 12.76 6.31
CA GLU A 351 10.10 12.79 7.41
C GLU A 351 11.34 11.90 7.14
N LEU A 352 11.23 11.03 6.13
CA LEU A 352 12.25 10.02 5.81
C LEU A 352 12.79 10.22 4.40
N MET A 353 14.11 10.04 4.25
CA MET A 353 14.72 9.85 2.95
C MET A 353 14.81 8.35 2.64
N PRO A 354 14.16 7.82 1.59
CA PRO A 354 14.20 6.39 1.28
C PRO A 354 15.62 5.95 0.86
N GLY A 355 15.97 4.71 1.17
CA GLY A 355 17.24 4.09 0.76
C GLY A 355 17.07 3.25 -0.50
N PHE A 356 17.92 3.45 -1.51
CA PHE A 356 17.83 2.70 -2.78
C PHE A 356 18.09 1.19 -2.63
#